data_AF-A0AAW0D462-F1
#
_entry.id   AF-A0AAW0D462-F1
#
_cell.length_a   1.000
_cell.length_b   1.000
_cell.length_c   1.000
_cell.angle_alpha   90.00
_cell.angle_beta   90.00
_cell.angle_gamma   90.00
#
_symmetry.space_group_name_H-M   'P 1'
#
loop_
_entity.id
_entity.type
_entity.pdbx_description
1 polymer ?
#
loop_
_entity_poly.entity_id
_entity_poly.type
_entity_poly.pdbx_seq_one_letter_code
_entity_poly.pdbx_strand_id
1 'polypeptide(L)'
;MSSPERAPLLQHHKQEESSKARTIVWSILTVFTVSALVVFLFFQDSLPDSLKLVPWIGGDPGDPMKAALAILEKAPVIDGHIDLPIQARERYANNVSAIDLESEMPMHVDIPRLREGRVGGFFWRVYTPSIVHAGVMTMFLSQYRSTYVACAKPEEEGPDFVNASWRVRLFIILVAPR
;
A
#
# COMPACT_ATOMS: atom_id res chain seq x y z
N MET A 1 38.19 -66.29 -53.80
CA MET A 1 37.83 -64.89 -54.13
C MET A 1 36.56 -64.57 -53.36
N SER A 2 36.67 -63.71 -52.34
CA SER A 2 35.58 -63.32 -51.44
C SER A 2 34.58 -62.44 -52.19
N SER A 3 33.30 -62.80 -52.11
CA SER A 3 32.20 -61.98 -52.61
C SER A 3 32.12 -60.71 -51.75
N PRO A 4 32.10 -59.50 -52.33
CA PRO A 4 31.92 -58.28 -51.55
C PRO A 4 30.47 -58.24 -51.07
N GLU A 5 30.31 -58.36 -49.76
CA GLU A 5 29.06 -58.15 -49.04
C GLU A 5 28.61 -56.70 -49.28
N ARG A 6 27.61 -56.50 -50.15
CA ARG A 6 26.99 -55.18 -50.34
C ARG A 6 26.00 -54.95 -49.21
N ALA A 7 26.28 -53.95 -48.37
CA ALA A 7 25.33 -53.44 -47.40
C ALA A 7 24.03 -53.00 -48.10
N PRO A 8 22.86 -53.21 -47.48
CA PRO A 8 21.58 -52.91 -48.10
C PRO A 8 21.37 -51.40 -48.21
N LEU A 9 21.18 -50.91 -49.44
CA LEU A 9 20.89 -49.51 -49.80
C LEU A 9 19.52 -48.98 -49.31
N LEU A 10 18.92 -49.61 -48.29
CA LEU A 10 17.59 -49.30 -47.77
C LEU A 10 17.58 -48.35 -46.56
N GLN A 11 18.74 -48.01 -46.00
CA GLN A 11 18.80 -47.10 -44.85
C GLN A 11 18.68 -45.63 -45.24
N HIS A 12 19.23 -45.21 -46.38
CA HIS A 12 19.28 -43.79 -46.76
C HIS A 12 17.89 -43.17 -46.94
N HIS A 13 16.96 -43.90 -47.57
CA HIS A 13 15.58 -43.42 -47.79
C HIS A 13 14.78 -43.31 -46.48
N LYS A 14 14.94 -44.29 -45.57
CA LYS A 14 14.26 -44.31 -44.27
C LYS A 14 14.80 -43.23 -43.32
N GLN A 15 16.10 -42.97 -43.40
CA GLN A 15 16.78 -41.95 -42.59
C GLN A 15 16.44 -40.53 -43.06
N GLU A 16 16.27 -40.35 -44.38
CA GLU A 16 15.83 -39.09 -44.99
C GLU A 16 14.35 -38.78 -44.67
N GLU A 17 13.45 -39.76 -44.71
CA GLU A 17 12.05 -39.59 -44.27
C GLU A 17 11.95 -39.26 -42.77
N SER A 18 12.72 -39.94 -41.91
CA SER A 18 12.74 -39.68 -40.46
C SER A 18 13.26 -38.27 -40.14
N SER A 19 14.27 -37.80 -40.86
CA SER A 19 14.78 -36.42 -40.74
C SER A 19 13.70 -35.40 -41.10
N LYS A 20 13.04 -35.57 -42.25
CA LYS A 20 11.95 -34.70 -42.71
C LYS A 20 10.78 -34.68 -41.72
N ALA A 21 10.36 -35.85 -41.22
CA ALA A 21 9.29 -35.96 -40.23
C ALA A 21 9.65 -35.23 -38.92
N ARG A 22 10.88 -35.36 -38.43
CA ARG A 22 11.36 -34.65 -37.24
C ARG A 22 11.35 -33.14 -37.47
N THR A 23 11.86 -32.66 -38.60
CA THR A 23 11.86 -31.22 -38.92
C THR A 23 10.44 -30.65 -38.97
N ILE A 24 9.48 -31.38 -39.53
CA ILE A 24 8.06 -30.98 -39.55
C ILE A 24 7.50 -30.90 -38.12
N VAL A 25 7.71 -31.93 -37.30
CA VAL A 25 7.23 -31.96 -35.91
C VAL A 25 7.83 -30.82 -35.09
N TRP A 26 9.14 -30.60 -35.17
CA TRP A 26 9.80 -29.51 -34.46
C TRP A 26 9.35 -28.12 -34.95
N SER A 27 9.07 -27.97 -36.25
CA SER A 27 8.52 -26.72 -36.81
C SER A 27 7.10 -26.45 -36.29
N ILE A 28 6.24 -27.46 -36.26
CA ILE A 28 4.88 -27.32 -35.72
C ILE A 28 4.94 -27.00 -34.23
N LEU A 29 5.78 -27.71 -33.47
CA LEU A 29 5.93 -27.51 -32.04
C LEU A 29 6.48 -26.11 -31.72
N THR A 30 7.45 -25.62 -32.50
CA THR A 30 7.98 -24.26 -32.32
C THR A 30 6.96 -23.20 -32.66
N VAL A 31 6.22 -23.33 -33.77
CA VAL A 31 5.13 -22.39 -34.09
C VAL A 31 4.04 -22.41 -33.02
N PHE A 32 3.65 -23.58 -32.52
CA PHE A 32 2.70 -23.70 -31.42
C PHE A 32 3.23 -23.04 -30.14
N THR A 33 4.50 -23.30 -29.79
CA THR A 33 5.12 -22.72 -28.58
C THR A 33 5.22 -21.21 -28.68
N VAL A 34 5.66 -20.68 -29.82
CA VAL A 34 5.78 -19.23 -30.05
C VAL A 34 4.40 -18.57 -30.06
N SER A 35 3.41 -19.15 -30.73
CA SER A 35 2.05 -18.61 -30.75
C SER A 35 1.40 -18.64 -29.36
N ALA A 36 1.57 -19.72 -28.60
CA ALA A 36 1.11 -19.81 -27.22
C ALA A 36 1.81 -18.76 -26.34
N LEU A 37 3.11 -18.53 -26.54
CA LEU A 37 3.87 -17.52 -25.81
C LEU A 37 3.43 -16.10 -26.17
N VAL A 38 3.16 -15.82 -27.44
CA VAL A 38 2.59 -14.54 -27.90
C VAL A 38 1.21 -14.33 -27.27
N VAL A 39 0.30 -15.30 -27.39
CA VAL A 39 -1.03 -15.20 -26.76
C VAL A 39 -0.90 -15.00 -25.25
N PHE A 40 -0.02 -15.73 -24.58
CA PHE A 40 0.23 -15.55 -23.16
C PHE A 40 0.71 -14.13 -22.82
N LEU A 41 1.67 -13.59 -23.58
CA LEU A 41 2.19 -12.23 -23.35
C LEU A 41 1.16 -11.13 -23.60
N PHE A 42 0.28 -11.29 -24.58
CA PHE A 42 -0.71 -10.26 -24.96
C PHE A 42 -2.06 -10.41 -24.24
N PHE A 43 -2.40 -11.60 -23.71
CA PHE A 43 -3.69 -11.87 -23.05
C PHE A 43 -3.56 -12.20 -21.55
N GLN A 44 -2.36 -12.08 -20.96
CA GLN A 44 -2.14 -12.25 -19.52
C GLN A 44 -3.02 -11.34 -18.65
N ASP A 45 -3.40 -10.15 -19.16
CA ASP A 45 -4.24 -9.19 -18.42
C ASP A 45 -5.71 -9.64 -18.34
N SER A 46 -6.14 -10.56 -19.20
CA SER A 46 -7.47 -11.17 -19.15
C SER A 46 -7.55 -12.41 -18.26
N LEU A 47 -6.41 -12.86 -17.72
CA LEU A 47 -6.37 -13.98 -16.79
C LEU A 47 -6.70 -13.51 -15.35
N PRO A 48 -7.41 -14.33 -14.56
CA PRO A 48 -7.65 -14.02 -13.16
C PRO A 48 -6.32 -13.93 -12.39
N ASP A 49 -6.25 -13.05 -11.39
CA ASP A 49 -5.01 -12.79 -10.62
C ASP A 49 -4.39 -14.05 -10.00
N SER A 50 -5.19 -15.10 -9.74
CA SER A 50 -4.72 -16.39 -9.23
C SER A 50 -3.91 -17.22 -10.25
N LEU A 51 -4.01 -16.91 -11.55
CA LEU A 51 -3.31 -17.60 -12.65
C LEU A 51 -2.11 -16.82 -13.19
N LYS A 52 -1.85 -15.60 -12.70
CA LYS A 52 -0.64 -14.84 -13.02
C LYS A 52 0.55 -15.59 -12.41
N LEU A 53 1.28 -16.31 -13.26
CA LEU A 53 2.34 -17.26 -12.88
C LEU A 53 3.51 -16.63 -12.10
N VAL A 54 3.60 -15.30 -12.04
CA VAL A 54 4.76 -14.59 -11.54
C VAL A 54 4.35 -13.43 -10.63
N PRO A 55 4.45 -13.58 -9.29
CA PRO A 55 4.06 -12.55 -8.32
C PRO A 55 4.85 -11.22 -8.41
N TRP A 56 6.02 -11.23 -9.06
CA TRP A 56 6.93 -10.08 -9.14
C TRP A 56 7.00 -9.41 -10.52
N ILE A 57 6.37 -10.00 -11.56
CA ILE A 57 6.18 -9.32 -12.85
C ILE A 57 4.87 -8.57 -12.69
N GLY A 58 5.02 -7.30 -12.28
CA GLY A 58 3.95 -6.42 -11.85
C GLY A 58 2.80 -6.36 -12.83
N GLY A 59 1.73 -7.08 -12.53
CA GLY A 59 0.41 -6.57 -12.79
C GLY A 59 0.12 -5.56 -11.70
N ASP A 60 -0.15 -4.31 -12.08
CA ASP A 60 -0.85 -3.40 -11.17
C ASP A 60 -2.05 -4.16 -10.62
N PRO A 61 -2.34 -4.06 -9.30
CA PRO A 61 -3.54 -4.66 -8.76
C PRO A 61 -4.72 -4.19 -9.61
N GLY A 62 -5.56 -5.12 -10.08
CA GLY A 62 -6.71 -4.77 -10.93
C GLY A 62 -7.62 -3.71 -10.30
N ASP A 63 -7.52 -3.54 -8.99
CA ASP A 63 -7.98 -2.37 -8.24
C ASP A 63 -6.89 -1.88 -7.25
N PRO A 64 -6.20 -0.75 -7.54
CA PRO A 64 -5.15 -0.22 -6.67
C PRO A 64 -5.69 0.25 -5.32
N MET A 65 -6.96 0.67 -5.25
CA MET A 65 -7.58 1.09 -3.99
C MET A 65 -7.73 -0.10 -3.05
N LYS A 66 -8.26 -1.23 -3.56
CA LYS A 66 -8.38 -2.46 -2.77
C LYS A 66 -7.03 -2.97 -2.28
N ALA A 67 -6.00 -2.90 -3.11
CA ALA A 67 -4.65 -3.26 -2.70
C ALA A 67 -4.08 -2.34 -1.62
N ALA A 68 -4.25 -1.02 -1.77
CA ALA A 68 -3.85 -0.05 -0.77
C ALA A 68 -4.56 -0.29 0.57
N LEU A 69 -5.89 -0.46 0.56
CA LEU A 69 -6.67 -0.75 1.77
C LEU A 69 -6.23 -2.04 2.46
N ALA A 70 -5.95 -3.11 1.71
CA ALA A 70 -5.46 -4.37 2.27
C ALA A 70 -4.07 -4.25 2.93
N ILE A 71 -3.21 -3.36 2.42
CA ILE A 71 -1.92 -3.05 3.04
C ILE A 71 -2.14 -2.20 4.31
N LEU A 72 -2.97 -1.16 4.21
CA LEU A 72 -3.23 -0.22 5.29
C LEU A 72 -3.96 -0.85 6.49
N GLU A 73 -4.75 -1.91 6.27
CA GLU A 73 -5.32 -2.73 7.35
C GLU A 73 -4.25 -3.43 8.19
N LYS A 74 -3.12 -3.81 7.59
CA LYS A 74 -2.01 -4.48 8.28
C LYS A 74 -0.97 -3.49 8.80
N ALA A 75 -0.77 -2.40 8.08
CA ALA A 75 0.20 -1.35 8.38
C ALA A 75 -0.47 0.03 8.28
N PRO A 76 -1.19 0.46 9.34
CA PRO A 76 -1.83 1.77 9.37
C PRO A 76 -0.83 2.91 9.17
N VAL A 77 -1.28 4.01 8.56
CA VAL A 77 -0.44 5.18 8.32
C VAL A 77 -0.12 5.90 9.62
N ILE A 78 1.14 6.35 9.74
CA ILE A 78 1.57 7.29 10.78
C ILE A 78 1.85 8.63 10.10
N ASP A 79 0.98 9.62 10.30
CA ASP A 79 1.16 10.95 9.73
C ASP A 79 2.16 11.77 10.56
N GLY A 80 3.15 12.38 9.91
CA GLY A 80 4.19 13.13 10.58
C GLY A 80 3.83 14.57 10.95
N HIS A 81 2.80 15.20 10.36
CA HIS A 81 2.59 16.65 10.44
C HIS A 81 1.13 17.06 10.27
N ILE A 82 0.34 16.97 11.34
CA ILE A 82 -1.02 17.52 11.36
C ILE A 82 -1.07 18.90 12.05
N ASP A 83 -1.63 19.89 11.34
CA ASP A 83 -1.71 21.30 11.73
C ASP A 83 -2.98 21.67 12.55
N LEU A 84 -3.63 20.72 13.24
CA LEU A 84 -4.79 21.04 14.09
C LEU A 84 -4.52 22.11 15.17
N PRO A 85 -3.32 22.20 15.80
CA PRO A 85 -3.08 23.17 16.86
C PRO A 85 -3.12 24.63 16.40
N ILE A 86 -2.58 24.92 15.21
CA ILE A 86 -2.66 26.27 14.65
C ILE A 86 -4.10 26.60 14.27
N GLN A 87 -4.86 25.62 13.76
CA GLN A 87 -6.27 25.80 13.47
C GLN A 87 -7.12 26.03 14.74
N ALA A 88 -6.83 25.32 15.83
CA ALA A 88 -7.45 25.53 17.13
C ALA A 88 -7.22 26.97 17.63
N ARG A 89 -6.01 27.49 17.44
CA ARG A 89 -5.67 28.87 17.76
C ARG A 89 -6.44 29.87 16.89
N GLU A 90 -6.42 29.70 15.58
CA GLU A 90 -6.98 30.67 14.63
C GLU A 90 -8.52 30.68 14.63
N ARG A 91 -9.16 29.52 14.77
CA ARG A 91 -10.61 29.38 14.63
C ARG A 91 -11.35 29.31 15.97
N TYR A 92 -10.70 28.82 17.01
CA TYR A 92 -11.33 28.55 18.31
C TYR A 92 -10.65 29.29 19.47
N ALA A 93 -9.71 30.20 19.19
CA ALA A 93 -8.96 30.94 20.22
C ALA A 93 -8.30 30.01 21.28
N ASN A 94 -7.82 28.84 20.85
CA ASN A 94 -7.31 27.75 21.69
C ASN A 94 -8.34 27.09 22.64
N ASN A 95 -9.63 27.27 22.41
CA ASN A 95 -10.66 26.53 23.13
C ASN A 95 -10.82 25.12 22.55
N VAL A 96 -10.07 24.16 23.07
CA VAL A 96 -10.09 22.76 22.61
C VAL A 96 -11.45 22.10 22.84
N SER A 97 -12.17 22.48 23.90
CA SER A 97 -13.51 21.94 24.19
C SER A 97 -14.58 22.34 23.17
N ALA A 98 -14.30 23.34 22.33
CA ALA A 98 -15.18 23.73 21.22
C ALA A 98 -14.89 22.97 19.92
N ILE A 99 -13.86 22.13 19.90
CA ILE A 99 -13.47 21.32 18.74
C ILE A 99 -14.11 19.94 18.89
N ASP A 100 -15.08 19.66 18.05
CA ASP A 100 -15.65 18.32 17.90
C ASP A 100 -14.90 17.59 16.78
N LEU A 101 -14.15 16.55 17.14
CA LEU A 101 -13.43 15.69 16.20
C LEU A 101 -14.22 14.45 15.81
N GLU A 102 -15.33 14.13 16.49
CA GLU A 102 -16.15 12.95 16.18
C GLU A 102 -17.12 13.21 15.02
N SER A 103 -17.38 14.48 14.70
CA SER A 103 -18.14 14.91 13.51
C SER A 103 -17.24 15.45 12.40
N GLU A 104 -17.78 15.50 11.18
CA GLU A 104 -17.06 16.06 10.03
C GLU A 104 -16.69 17.52 10.28
N MET A 105 -15.39 17.79 10.23
CA MET A 105 -14.89 19.15 10.43
C MET A 105 -14.80 19.90 9.10
N PRO A 106 -14.94 21.24 9.10
CA PRO A 106 -14.63 22.09 7.95
C PRO A 106 -13.12 22.13 7.63
N MET A 107 -12.30 21.36 8.34
CA MET A 107 -10.86 21.24 8.18
C MET A 107 -10.53 19.84 7.66
N HIS A 108 -9.25 19.54 7.42
CA HIS A 108 -8.86 18.27 6.81
C HIS A 108 -8.82 17.08 7.79
N VAL A 109 -8.93 17.33 9.09
CA VAL A 109 -8.75 16.30 10.12
C VAL A 109 -9.97 16.22 11.02
N ASP A 110 -10.57 15.04 11.02
CA ASP A 110 -11.63 14.58 11.91
C ASP A 110 -11.49 13.05 12.06
N ILE A 111 -12.04 12.49 13.13
CA ILE A 111 -11.92 11.06 13.46
C ILE A 111 -12.57 10.16 12.39
N PRO A 112 -13.74 10.50 11.81
CA PRO A 112 -14.30 9.73 10.69
C PRO A 112 -13.33 9.57 9.52
N ARG A 113 -12.71 10.65 9.04
CA ARG A 113 -11.75 10.61 7.93
C ARG A 113 -10.46 9.88 8.29
N LEU A 114 -9.97 10.04 9.52
CA LEU A 114 -8.78 9.30 9.99
C LEU A 114 -9.01 7.79 9.99
N ARG A 115 -10.21 7.34 10.41
CA ARG A 115 -10.61 5.92 10.37
C ARG A 115 -10.77 5.42 8.94
N GLU A 116 -11.39 6.21 8.07
CA GLU A 116 -11.54 5.89 6.64
C GLU A 116 -10.18 5.71 5.97
N GLY A 117 -9.25 6.65 6.19
CA GLY A 117 -7.89 6.63 5.66
C GLY A 117 -6.93 5.65 6.32
N ARG A 118 -7.41 4.83 7.28
CA ARG A 118 -6.59 3.86 8.03
C ARG A 118 -5.34 4.51 8.66
N VAL A 119 -5.48 5.74 9.15
CA VAL A 119 -4.43 6.40 9.92
C VAL A 119 -4.42 5.77 11.30
N GLY A 120 -3.32 5.11 11.66
CA GLY A 120 -3.14 4.48 12.98
C GLY A 120 -2.44 5.37 13.99
N GLY A 121 -1.90 6.50 13.53
CA GLY A 121 -1.51 7.58 14.42
C GLY A 121 -0.97 8.78 13.69
N PHE A 122 -0.73 9.85 14.43
CA PHE A 122 -0.19 11.07 13.85
C PHE A 122 0.53 11.95 14.88
N PHE A 123 1.37 12.84 14.37
CA PHE A 123 2.08 13.86 15.14
C PHE A 123 1.49 15.24 14.88
N TRP A 124 1.28 15.98 15.95
CA TRP A 124 0.92 17.39 15.85
C TRP A 124 2.12 18.24 15.47
N ARG A 125 1.93 19.16 14.54
CA ARG A 125 2.91 20.22 14.30
C ARG A 125 2.62 21.39 15.24
N VAL A 126 3.66 21.83 15.94
CA VAL A 126 3.68 23.14 16.61
C VAL A 126 4.39 24.11 15.68
N TYR A 127 3.63 25.04 15.09
CA TYR A 127 4.14 25.95 14.07
C TYR A 127 4.09 27.40 14.53
N THR A 128 5.21 28.12 14.39
CA THR A 128 5.25 29.57 14.60
C THR A 128 5.69 30.27 13.32
N PRO A 129 4.89 31.24 12.79
CA PRO A 129 5.27 31.99 11.61
C PRO A 129 6.51 32.84 11.88
N SER A 130 7.41 32.89 10.90
CA SER A 130 8.73 33.54 10.97
C SER A 130 8.67 35.07 11.13
N ILE A 131 7.52 35.67 10.85
CA ILE A 131 7.31 37.12 10.88
C ILE A 131 7.21 37.65 12.33
N VAL A 132 6.90 36.77 13.28
CA VAL A 132 6.71 37.12 14.69
C VAL A 132 8.07 37.23 15.36
N HIS A 133 8.66 38.42 15.45
CA HIS A 133 9.99 38.59 16.08
C HIS A 133 9.90 38.65 17.62
N ALA A 134 8.77 39.12 18.15
CA ALA A 134 8.47 39.13 19.58
C ALA A 134 7.25 38.24 19.85
N GLY A 135 7.37 37.28 20.79
CA GLY A 135 6.26 36.40 21.17
C GLY A 135 6.23 35.02 20.51
N VAL A 136 7.27 34.63 19.75
CA VAL A 136 7.44 33.25 19.23
C VAL A 136 7.30 32.24 20.35
N MET A 137 8.01 32.46 21.46
CA MET A 137 7.97 31.56 22.62
C MET A 137 6.55 31.46 23.19
N THR A 138 5.84 32.57 23.35
CA THR A 138 4.46 32.57 23.85
C THR A 138 3.52 31.81 22.92
N MET A 139 3.68 31.99 21.61
CA MET A 139 2.86 31.31 20.60
C MET A 139 3.18 29.81 20.52
N PHE A 140 4.46 29.44 20.62
CA PHE A 140 4.91 28.06 20.72
C PHE A 140 4.33 27.39 21.97
N LEU A 141 4.48 28.01 23.14
CA LEU A 141 3.95 27.49 24.41
C LEU A 141 2.42 27.38 24.40
N SER A 142 1.72 28.31 23.76
CA SER A 142 0.26 28.24 23.61
C SER A 142 -0.17 27.00 22.82
N GLN A 143 0.47 26.75 21.67
CA GLN A 143 0.18 25.55 20.86
C GLN A 143 0.62 24.28 21.58
N TYR A 144 1.80 24.29 22.19
CA TYR A 144 2.29 23.19 23.01
C TYR A 144 1.26 22.81 24.08
N ARG A 145 0.74 23.79 24.83
CA ARG A 145 -0.29 23.57 25.86
C ARG A 145 -1.60 23.03 25.30
N SER A 146 -1.99 23.44 24.09
CA SER A 146 -3.18 22.91 23.41
C SER A 146 -2.99 21.46 22.94
N THR A 147 -1.78 21.06 22.59
CA THR A 147 -1.45 19.68 22.16
C THR A 147 -1.11 18.75 23.32
N TYR A 148 -0.65 19.32 24.42
CA TYR A 148 -0.17 18.55 25.56
C TYR A 148 -1.34 18.15 26.45
N VAL A 149 -1.84 16.95 26.21
CA VAL A 149 -2.63 16.25 27.23
C VAL A 149 -1.62 15.68 28.21
N ALA A 150 -1.59 16.21 29.44
CA ALA A 150 -0.82 15.60 30.53
C ALA A 150 -1.23 14.13 30.65
N CYS A 151 -0.31 13.24 31.09
CA CYS A 151 -0.61 11.82 31.28
C CYS A 151 -2.04 11.62 31.77
N ALA A 152 -2.88 11.10 30.88
CA ALA A 152 -4.28 10.92 31.12
C ALA A 152 -4.46 10.14 32.42
N LYS A 153 -5.21 10.72 33.36
CA LYS A 153 -5.44 10.08 34.66
C LYS A 153 -6.52 9.03 34.44
N PRO A 154 -6.21 7.73 34.62
CA PRO A 154 -7.16 6.65 34.35
C PRO A 154 -8.44 6.75 35.21
N GLU A 155 -8.37 7.45 36.34
CA GLU A 155 -9.48 7.68 37.28
C GLU A 155 -10.48 8.75 36.78
N GLU A 156 -10.02 9.72 35.98
CA GLU A 156 -10.85 10.82 35.45
C GLU A 156 -11.43 10.50 34.07
N GLU A 157 -10.77 9.63 33.30
CA GLU A 157 -11.14 9.29 31.92
C GLU A 157 -12.03 8.04 31.79
N GLY A 158 -12.42 7.44 32.93
CA GLY A 158 -13.38 6.33 32.98
C GLY A 158 -12.83 4.96 32.55
N PRO A 159 -13.62 3.88 32.64
CA PRO A 159 -13.24 2.55 32.17
C PRO A 159 -12.92 2.52 30.67
N ASP A 160 -13.43 3.52 29.94
CA ASP A 160 -13.16 3.78 28.54
C ASP A 160 -11.73 4.25 28.30
N PHE A 161 -10.94 4.68 29.28
CA PHE A 161 -9.53 5.04 29.07
C PHE A 161 -8.65 3.83 28.73
N VAL A 162 -8.90 2.69 29.38
CA VAL A 162 -8.19 1.43 29.10
C VAL A 162 -8.67 0.81 27.78
N ASN A 163 -9.93 1.11 27.40
CA ASN A 163 -10.57 0.69 26.17
C ASN A 163 -10.59 1.79 25.09
N ALA A 164 -9.90 2.91 25.33
CA ALA A 164 -10.01 4.09 24.50
C ALA A 164 -9.41 3.77 23.15
N SER A 165 -10.15 4.06 22.08
CA SER A 165 -9.71 3.83 20.71
C SER A 165 -8.54 4.76 20.33
N TRP A 166 -7.94 5.49 21.27
CA TRP A 166 -6.80 6.34 21.02
C TRP A 166 -5.90 6.43 22.25
N ARG A 167 -4.58 6.28 22.04
CA ARG A 167 -3.57 6.28 23.11
C ARG A 167 -2.61 7.44 22.88
N VAL A 168 -2.41 8.28 23.88
CA VAL A 168 -1.40 9.35 23.87
C VAL A 168 -0.14 8.82 24.54
N ARG A 169 0.92 8.59 23.77
CA ARG A 169 2.28 8.40 24.30
C ARG A 169 3.19 9.37 23.57
N LEU A 170 3.52 10.48 24.25
CA LEU A 170 4.51 11.49 23.83
C LEU A 170 4.31 11.98 22.37
N PHE A 171 3.57 13.08 22.18
CA PHE A 171 3.27 13.72 20.88
C PHE A 171 2.58 12.86 19.80
N ILE A 172 2.35 11.58 20.05
CA ILE A 172 1.69 10.64 19.16
C ILE A 172 0.30 10.35 19.70
N ILE A 173 -0.72 10.56 18.87
CA ILE A 173 -2.05 10.00 19.05
C ILE A 173 -2.11 8.73 18.21
N LEU A 174 -2.34 7.58 18.84
CA LEU A 174 -2.69 6.35 18.14
C LEU A 174 -4.20 6.32 17.87
N VAL A 175 -4.63 5.85 16.70
CA VAL A 175 -6.04 5.66 16.35
C VAL A 175 -6.25 4.17 16.18
N ALA A 176 -7.09 3.57 17.02
CA ALA A 176 -7.37 2.15 16.98
C ALA A 176 -8.29 1.82 15.79
N PRO A 177 -8.00 0.73 15.06
CA PRO A 177 -8.99 0.14 14.17
C PRO A 177 -10.16 -0.37 15.02
N ARG A 178 -11.40 -0.05 14.62
CA ARG A 178 -12.59 -0.68 15.21
C ARG A 178 -12.69 -2.14 14.81
#